data_AF-A0A1B8VUI7-F1
#
_entry.id   AF-A0A1B8VUI7-F1
#
_cell.length_a   1.000
_cell.length_b   1.000
_cell.length_c   1.000
_cell.angle_alpha   90.00
_cell.angle_beta   90.00
_cell.angle_gamma   90.00
#
_symmetry.space_group_name_H-M   'P 1'
#
loop_
_entity.id
_entity.type
_entity.pdbx_description
1 polymer ?
#
loop_
_entity_poly.entity_id
_entity_poly.type
_entity_poly.pdbx_seq_one_letter_code
_entity_poly.pdbx_strand_id
1 'polypeptide(L)'
;MEDKLLVFNNGRGTYETGYWLNADTYPDSTYPYYVVPADSELADKVRSLYPYFTLVTADGDLIDVIARDKTQEEIDKENAPPPKTADRIRIEQLEAENADLWYDTMLKDARISEHDTDIADIWYAIMTGGASA
;
A
#
# COMPACT_ATOMS: atom_id res chain seq x y z
N MET A 1 27.58 12.37 29.89
CA MET A 1 27.30 10.96 29.52
C MET A 1 27.34 10.95 28.01
N GLU A 2 28.21 10.13 27.43
CA GLU A 2 28.33 10.03 25.98
C GLU A 2 27.22 9.13 25.45
N ASP A 3 26.48 9.62 24.46
CA ASP A 3 25.53 8.79 23.73
C ASP A 3 26.29 7.73 22.93
N LYS A 4 25.62 6.60 22.70
CA LYS A 4 26.12 5.53 21.86
C LYS A 4 25.09 5.21 20.80
N LEU A 5 25.58 4.59 19.73
CA LEU A 5 24.79 4.04 18.65
C LEU A 5 24.84 2.51 18.77
N LEU A 6 23.69 1.85 18.76
CA LEU A 6 23.61 0.41 18.65
C LEU A 6 23.15 0.04 17.24
N VAL A 7 24.02 -0.57 16.45
CA VAL A 7 23.76 -0.89 15.04
C VAL A 7 23.43 -2.37 14.91
N PHE A 8 22.24 -2.71 14.42
CA PHE A 8 21.76 -4.10 14.31
C PHE A 8 22.09 -4.72 12.96
N ASN A 9 22.58 -5.95 12.99
CA ASN A 9 22.77 -6.79 11.81
C ASN A 9 21.51 -7.63 11.54
N ASN A 10 20.43 -6.96 11.13
CA ASN A 10 19.16 -7.59 10.78
C ASN A 10 18.91 -7.65 9.26
N GLY A 11 19.96 -7.52 8.45
CA GLY A 11 19.88 -7.44 6.99
C GLY A 11 19.33 -6.12 6.44
N ARG A 12 18.83 -5.21 7.30
CA ARG A 12 18.27 -3.91 6.90
C ARG A 12 19.07 -2.71 7.41
N GLY A 13 19.98 -2.91 8.37
CA GLY A 13 20.82 -1.83 8.90
C GLY A 13 20.00 -0.84 9.73
N THR A 14 19.37 -1.31 10.81
CA THR A 14 18.70 -0.42 11.77
C THR A 14 19.65 -0.02 12.89
N TYR A 15 19.42 1.14 13.51
CA TYR A 15 20.20 1.57 14.66
C TYR A 15 19.33 2.23 15.74
N GLU A 16 19.85 2.25 16.95
CA GLU A 16 19.28 2.94 18.12
C GLU A 16 20.31 3.89 18.75
N THR A 17 19.86 4.95 19.40
CA THR A 17 20.71 5.95 20.07
C THR A 17 20.38 6.06 21.56
N GLY A 18 21.40 6.11 22.41
CA GLY A 18 21.21 6.43 23.82
C GLY A 18 22.45 6.20 24.68
N TYR A 19 22.61 7.01 25.72
CA TYR A 19 23.71 6.90 26.70
C TYR A 19 23.72 5.58 27.50
N TRP A 20 22.56 4.91 27.62
CA TRP A 20 22.40 3.66 28.37
C TRP A 20 22.79 2.42 27.56
N LEU A 21 22.98 2.56 26.25
CA LEU A 21 23.31 1.45 25.36
C LEU A 21 24.72 0.90 25.65
N ASN A 22 24.85 -0.42 25.60
CA ASN A 22 26.06 -1.18 25.88
C ASN A 22 25.95 -2.59 25.27
N ALA A 23 27.00 -3.40 25.42
CA ALA A 23 27.08 -4.74 24.85
C ALA A 23 26.06 -5.74 25.42
N ASP A 24 25.42 -5.41 26.55
CA ASP A 24 24.45 -6.26 27.25
C ASP A 24 23.02 -5.69 27.18
N THR A 25 22.78 -4.69 26.33
CA THR A 25 21.50 -3.98 26.28
C THR A 25 20.36 -4.89 25.81
N TYR A 26 20.64 -5.74 24.83
CA TYR A 26 19.71 -6.74 24.33
C TYR A 26 20.35 -8.13 24.43
N PRO A 27 20.37 -8.74 25.61
CA PRO A 27 21.00 -10.04 25.81
C PRO A 27 20.27 -11.15 25.03
N ASP A 28 18.96 -10.98 24.82
CA ASP A 28 18.09 -11.90 24.08
C ASP A 28 17.91 -11.49 22.61
N SER A 29 18.74 -10.58 22.09
CA SER A 29 18.63 -10.16 20.69
C SER A 29 18.84 -11.34 19.75
N THR A 30 17.88 -11.55 18.85
CA THR A 30 18.03 -12.52 17.76
C THR A 30 19.08 -12.09 16.74
N TYR A 31 19.36 -10.79 16.65
CA TYR A 31 20.30 -10.24 15.68
C TYR A 31 21.56 -9.72 16.39
N PRO A 32 22.76 -10.02 15.88
CA PRO A 32 23.99 -9.40 16.35
C PRO A 32 23.90 -7.88 16.25
N TYR A 33 24.56 -7.17 17.16
CA TYR A 33 24.62 -5.72 17.14
C TYR A 33 26.00 -5.20 17.55
N TYR A 34 26.27 -3.96 17.15
CA TYR A 34 27.55 -3.29 17.36
C TYR A 34 27.32 -2.01 18.14
N VAL A 35 28.13 -1.79 19.18
CA VAL A 35 28.12 -0.54 19.96
C VAL A 35 29.15 0.38 19.32
N VAL A 36 28.69 1.53 18.84
CA VAL A 36 29.53 2.56 18.20
C VAL A 36 29.40 3.86 19.01
N PRO A 37 30.50 4.57 19.31
CA PRO A 37 30.43 5.89 19.94
C PRO A 37 29.63 6.87 19.07
N ALA A 38 28.67 7.61 19.67
CA ALA A 38 27.76 8.45 18.88
C ALA A 38 28.42 9.67 18.23
N ASP A 39 29.64 10.01 18.64
CA ASP A 39 30.48 11.09 18.14
C ASP A 39 31.55 10.62 17.14
N SER A 40 31.56 9.33 16.80
CA SER A 40 32.49 8.77 15.82
C SER A 40 32.06 9.02 14.37
N GLU A 41 33.04 9.07 13.46
CA GLU A 41 32.80 9.16 12.01
C GLU A 41 31.91 8.01 11.50
N LEU A 42 32.05 6.83 12.11
CA LEU A 42 31.23 5.66 11.78
C LEU A 42 29.76 5.90 12.14
N ALA A 43 29.47 6.50 13.29
CA ALA A 43 28.11 6.84 13.68
C ALA A 43 27.49 7.87 12.73
N ASP A 44 28.26 8.87 12.29
CA ASP A 44 27.78 9.85 11.31
C ASP A 44 27.49 9.21 9.95
N LYS A 45 28.32 8.26 9.52
CA LYS A 45 28.09 7.51 8.29
C LYS A 45 26.84 6.64 8.36
N VAL A 46 26.59 5.97 9.49
CA VAL A 46 25.34 5.21 9.73
C VAL A 46 24.11 6.12 9.63
N ARG A 47 24.15 7.28 10.29
CA ARG A 47 23.04 8.25 10.25
C ARG A 47 22.80 8.77 8.83
N SER A 48 23.87 9.08 8.10
CA SER A 48 23.77 9.62 6.74
C SER A 48 23.28 8.61 5.70
N LEU A 49 23.59 7.33 5.87
CA LEU A 49 23.21 6.29 4.91
C LEU A 49 21.91 5.57 5.28
N TYR A 50 21.33 5.86 6.44
CA TYR A 50 20.05 5.29 6.83
C TYR A 50 18.93 5.68 5.84
N PRO A 51 18.06 4.74 5.43
CA PRO A 51 17.93 3.34 5.90
C PRO A 51 18.65 2.30 5.01
N TYR A 52 19.51 2.72 4.08
CA TYR A 52 20.07 1.85 3.04
C TYR A 52 21.59 1.78 3.12
N PHE A 53 22.09 0.95 4.04
CA PHE A 53 23.50 0.60 4.10
C PHE A 53 23.74 -0.89 4.37
N THR A 54 24.97 -1.31 4.11
CA THR A 54 25.50 -2.63 4.43
C THR A 54 26.62 -2.49 5.46
N LEU A 55 26.68 -3.43 6.41
CA LEU A 55 27.73 -3.48 7.42
C LEU A 55 29.00 -4.08 6.83
N VAL A 56 30.13 -3.45 7.11
CA VAL A 56 31.46 -3.98 6.81
C VAL A 56 32.12 -4.35 8.12
N THR A 57 32.38 -5.65 8.30
CA THR A 57 32.92 -6.19 9.55
C THR A 57 34.28 -6.83 9.32
N ALA A 58 35.17 -6.72 10.31
CA ALA A 58 36.46 -7.41 10.33
C ALA A 58 36.70 -7.93 11.76
N ASP A 59 37.16 -9.18 11.87
CA ASP A 59 37.43 -9.84 13.16
C ASP A 59 36.28 -9.82 14.17
N GLY A 60 35.03 -9.70 13.68
CA GLY A 60 33.83 -9.66 14.52
C GLY A 60 33.41 -8.25 14.94
N ASP A 61 34.16 -7.21 14.57
CA ASP A 61 33.83 -5.81 14.84
C ASP A 61 33.29 -5.09 13.60
N LEU A 62 32.44 -4.08 13.82
CA LEU A 62 31.97 -3.18 12.77
C LEU A 62 33.05 -2.14 12.48
N ILE A 63 33.61 -2.19 11.27
CA ILE A 63 34.68 -1.27 10.86
C ILE A 63 34.16 -0.16 9.95
N ASP A 64 33.13 -0.41 9.16
CA ASP A 64 32.57 0.58 8.24
C ASP A 64 31.11 0.25 7.87
N VAL A 65 30.42 1.22 7.27
CA VAL A 65 29.13 1.03 6.61
C VAL A 65 29.18 1.62 5.22
N ILE A 66 28.65 0.91 4.23
CA ILE A 66 28.64 1.36 2.83
C ILE A 66 27.22 1.51 2.33
N ALA A 67 26.99 2.46 1.42
CA ALA A 67 25.68 2.63 0.80
C ALA A 67 25.30 1.35 0.04
N ARG A 68 24.03 0.97 0.12
CA ARG A 68 23.47 -0.09 -0.72
C ARG A 68 22.33 0.47 -1.56
N ASP A 69 22.13 -0.15 -2.71
CA ASP A 69 20.93 0.10 -3.50
C ASP A 69 19.71 -0.51 -2.80
N LYS A 70 18.54 0.09 -3.07
CA LYS A 70 17.26 -0.48 -2.69
C LYS A 70 17.07 -1.81 -3.41
N THR A 71 16.50 -2.81 -2.73
CA THR A 71 16.08 -4.03 -3.40
C THR A 71 14.85 -3.76 -4.27
N GLN A 72 14.60 -4.62 -5.26
CA GLN A 72 13.39 -4.52 -6.07
C GLN A 72 12.12 -4.55 -5.21
N GLU A 73 12.08 -5.38 -4.15
CA GLU A 73 10.96 -5.44 -3.22
C GLU A 73 10.72 -4.12 -2.46
N GLU A 74 11.80 -3.44 -2.03
CA GLU A 74 11.71 -2.14 -1.37
C GLU A 74 11.17 -1.05 -2.32
N ILE A 75 11.60 -1.10 -3.58
CA ILE A 75 11.13 -0.21 -4.65
C ILE A 75 9.65 -0.50 -4.96
N ASP A 76 9.27 -1.76 -5.09
CA ASP A 76 7.89 -2.17 -5.37
C ASP A 76 6.95 -1.76 -4.25
N LYS A 77 7.39 -1.87 -2.99
CA LYS A 77 6.61 -1.45 -1.83
C LYS A 77 6.41 0.07 -1.76
N GLU A 78 7.41 0.85 -2.14
CA GLU A 78 7.32 2.32 -2.22
C GLU A 78 6.40 2.77 -3.36
N ASN A 79 6.43 2.05 -4.48
CA ASN A 79 5.58 2.31 -5.65
C ASN A 79 4.19 1.67 -5.56
N ALA A 80 3.94 0.83 -4.56
CA ALA A 80 2.66 0.18 -4.39
C ALA A 80 1.57 1.23 -4.19
N PRO A 81 0.43 1.15 -4.90
CA PRO A 81 -0.68 2.04 -4.64
C PRO A 81 -1.11 1.89 -3.17
N PRO A 82 -1.51 2.99 -2.51
CA PRO A 82 -1.91 2.93 -1.12
C PRO A 82 -3.04 1.90 -0.98
N PRO A 83 -2.99 1.03 0.05
CA PRO A 83 -4.04 0.05 0.26
C PRO A 83 -5.39 0.76 0.36
N LYS A 84 -6.40 0.20 -0.31
CA LYS A 84 -7.74 0.78 -0.29
C LYS A 84 -8.27 0.73 1.16
N THR A 85 -8.79 1.86 1.63
CA THR A 85 -9.50 1.91 2.91
C THR A 85 -10.80 1.12 2.82
N ALA A 86 -11.32 0.66 3.96
CA ALA A 86 -12.63 0.01 4.01
C ALA A 86 -13.73 0.88 3.39
N ASP A 87 -13.69 2.18 3.64
CA ASP A 87 -14.62 3.14 3.05
C ASP A 87 -14.51 3.20 1.52
N ARG A 88 -13.28 3.21 0.98
CA ARG A 88 -13.08 3.23 -0.48
C ARG A 88 -13.61 1.96 -1.13
N ILE A 89 -13.41 0.80 -0.49
CA ILE A 89 -13.97 -0.47 -0.95
C ILE A 89 -15.49 -0.40 -0.94
N ARG A 90 -16.09 0.14 0.13
CA ARG A 90 -17.54 0.27 0.23
C ARG A 90 -18.12 1.23 -0.81
N ILE A 91 -17.42 2.34 -1.10
CA ILE A 91 -17.82 3.29 -2.15
C ILE A 91 -17.81 2.61 -3.51
N GLU A 92 -16.72 1.94 -3.89
CA GLU A 92 -16.64 1.26 -5.19
C GLU A 92 -17.72 0.19 -5.35
N GLN A 93 -18.05 -0.53 -4.27
CA GLN A 93 -19.16 -1.48 -4.26
C GLN A 93 -20.50 -0.78 -4.49
N LEU A 94 -20.77 0.30 -3.77
CA LEU A 94 -22.01 1.08 -3.92
C LEU A 94 -22.12 1.70 -5.31
N GLU A 95 -21.01 2.16 -5.89
CA GLU A 95 -20.97 2.71 -7.26
C GLU A 95 -21.30 1.63 -8.29
N ALA A 96 -20.79 0.40 -8.12
CA ALA A 96 -21.13 -0.73 -8.96
C ALA A 96 -22.61 -1.13 -8.83
N GLU A 97 -23.10 -1.30 -7.58
CA GLU A 97 -24.51 -1.60 -7.31
C GLU A 97 -25.45 -0.53 -7.89
N ASN A 98 -25.06 0.75 -7.80
CA ASN A 98 -25.84 1.85 -8.36
C ASN A 98 -25.84 1.82 -9.89
N ALA A 99 -24.71 1.55 -10.54
CA ALA A 99 -24.63 1.41 -11.99
C ALA A 99 -25.54 0.29 -12.51
N ASP A 100 -25.59 -0.84 -11.82
CA ASP A 100 -26.48 -1.96 -12.15
C ASP A 100 -27.96 -1.56 -12.03
N LEU A 101 -28.34 -0.84 -10.96
CA LEU A 101 -29.70 -0.34 -10.76
C LEU A 101 -30.14 0.65 -11.86
N TRP A 102 -29.23 1.54 -12.28
CA TRP A 102 -29.48 2.46 -13.40
C TRP A 102 -29.71 1.71 -14.71
N TYR A 103 -28.89 0.69 -14.98
CA TYR A 103 -29.03 -0.14 -16.16
C TYR A 103 -30.39 -0.88 -16.19
N ASP A 104 -30.77 -1.49 -15.07
CA ASP A 104 -32.07 -2.16 -14.91
C ASP A 104 -33.26 -1.21 -15.12
N THR A 105 -33.15 0.01 -14.60
CA THR A 105 -34.19 1.03 -14.73
C THR A 105 -34.36 1.44 -16.19
N MET A 106 -33.25 1.72 -16.88
CA MET A 106 -33.26 2.07 -18.31
C MET A 106 -33.88 0.97 -19.17
N LEU A 107 -33.56 -0.31 -18.91
CA LEU A 107 -34.16 -1.44 -19.61
C LEU A 107 -35.67 -1.56 -19.35
N LYS A 108 -36.11 -1.31 -18.11
CA LYS A 108 -37.53 -1.30 -17.77
C LYS A 108 -38.27 -0.19 -18.52
N ASP A 109 -37.71 1.02 -18.55
CA ASP A 109 -38.30 2.17 -19.23
C ASP A 109 -38.40 1.95 -20.74
N ALA A 110 -37.37 1.39 -21.37
CA ALA A 110 -37.41 1.05 -22.80
C ALA A 110 -38.54 0.07 -23.12
N ARG A 111 -38.68 -0.99 -22.30
CA ARG A 111 -39.76 -1.98 -22.48
C ARG A 111 -41.15 -1.39 -22.24
N ILE A 112 -41.31 -0.50 -21.25
CA ILE A 112 -42.57 0.18 -21.00
C ILE A 112 -42.93 1.05 -22.20
N SER A 113 -41.98 1.82 -22.74
CA SER A 113 -42.19 2.66 -23.91
C SER A 113 -42.60 1.87 -25.16
N GLU A 114 -42.02 0.68 -25.35
CA GLU A 114 -42.41 -0.24 -26.42
C GLU A 114 -43.86 -0.71 -26.23
N HIS A 115 -44.19 -1.20 -25.03
CA HIS A 115 -45.55 -1.63 -24.72
C HIS A 115 -46.59 -0.50 -24.88
N ASP A 116 -46.27 0.74 -24.47
CA ASP A 116 -47.16 1.89 -24.62
C ASP A 116 -47.42 2.20 -26.11
N THR A 117 -46.42 2.00 -26.96
CA THR A 117 -46.56 2.15 -28.42
C THR A 117 -47.46 1.05 -28.99
N ASP A 118 -47.20 -0.21 -28.64
CA ASP A 118 -48.02 -1.35 -29.06
C ASP A 118 -49.49 -1.18 -28.65
N ILE A 119 -49.73 -0.71 -27.42
CA ILE A 119 -51.08 -0.42 -26.92
C ILE A 119 -51.74 0.67 -27.77
N ALA A 120 -51.03 1.75 -28.10
CA ALA A 120 -51.56 2.82 -28.93
C ALA A 120 -51.93 2.34 -30.35
N ASP A 121 -51.07 1.50 -30.96
CA ASP A 121 -51.30 0.91 -32.27
C ASP A 121 -52.52 -0.03 -32.27
N ILE A 122 -52.68 -0.84 -31.22
CA ILE A 122 -53.86 -1.69 -31.03
C ILE A 122 -55.13 -0.83 -30.94
N TRP A 123 -55.12 0.24 -30.14
CA TRP A 123 -56.26 1.14 -30.03
C TRP A 123 -56.59 1.81 -31.36
N TYR A 124 -55.59 2.25 -32.10
CA TYR A 124 -55.77 2.84 -33.43
C TYR A 124 -56.46 1.85 -34.38
N ALA A 125 -55.99 0.61 -34.46
CA ALA A 125 -56.57 -0.43 -35.30
C ALA A 125 -58.04 -0.75 -34.94
N ILE A 126 -58.36 -0.80 -33.63
CA ILE A 126 -59.73 -0.99 -33.15
C ILE A 126 -60.64 0.17 -33.57
N MET A 127 -60.17 1.42 -33.43
CA MET A 127 -60.98 2.61 -33.72
C MET A 127 -61.19 2.86 -35.22
N THR A 128 -60.24 2.49 -36.06
CA THR A 128 -60.37 2.63 -37.52
C THR A 128 -61.09 1.46 -38.18
N GLY A 129 -61.68 0.56 -37.38
CA GLY A 129 -62.53 -0.52 -37.87
C GLY A 129 -61.75 -1.68 -38.47
N GLY A 130 -60.70 -2.14 -37.77
CA GLY A 130 -59.89 -3.35 -38.01
C GLY A 130 -60.13 -4.00 -39.36
N ALA A 131 -59.26 -3.74 -40.34
CA ALA A 131 -59.32 -4.36 -41.65
C ALA A 131 -59.29 -5.89 -41.50
N SER A 132 -60.48 -6.49 -41.51
CA SER A 132 -60.68 -7.90 -41.75
C SER A 132 -60.30 -8.18 -43.20
N ALA A 133 -59.24 -8.96 -43.38
CA ALA A 133 -58.99 -9.79 -44.54
C ALA A 133 -58.66 -11.20 -44.04
#